data_AF-C3NIR7-F1
#
_entry.id   AF-C3NIR7-F1
#
_cell.length_a   1.000
_cell.length_b   1.000
_cell.length_c   1.000
_cell.angle_alpha   90.00
_cell.angle_beta   90.00
_cell.angle_gamma   90.00
#
_symmetry.space_group_name_H-M   'P 1'
#
loop_
_entity.id
_entity.type
_entity.pdbx_description
1 polymer ?
#
loop_
_entity_poly.entity_id
_entity_poly.type
_entity_poly.pdbx_seq_one_letter_code
_entity_poly.pdbx_strand_id
1 'polypeptide(L)'
;MSFLNELKSNFKIFLILLGISSFLQFILKQAFIFPSILPLNIPNEGILEIIGNIAFYLYFIMLIVISAIISTKYRALIPITIVLLISPFFNLIPHYNISSFWYSLEIALFILGIVSMVEGLIKSPLQNILLTPTMILVAIGLYASVSLNVFQHALFLSYLTAYFNSLLSFITYSIIQGKIKSMRNYIAIVIGVLSLIPFIFMENVISSNRYMEILMNMILPATLGINLYNPYRITLLILALGLTAMGILISIIKGNLSAGIGYFIVISTVFLGIDGYTLLLYMISPIIGFCLMNFEDTKRKKYIIEIISLTRKG
;
A
#
# COMPACT_ATOMS: atom_id res chain seq x y z
N MET A 1 -7.21 -33.13 0.95
CA MET A 1 -6.37 -31.95 1.28
C MET A 1 -7.27 -30.73 1.20
N SER A 2 -7.26 -29.82 2.18
CA SER A 2 -8.15 -28.65 2.12
C SER A 2 -7.64 -27.65 1.06
N PHE A 3 -8.53 -27.05 0.27
CA PHE A 3 -8.21 -26.07 -0.78
C PHE A 3 -7.28 -24.94 -0.26
N LEU A 4 -7.46 -24.51 0.99
CA LEU A 4 -6.61 -23.51 1.63
C LEU A 4 -5.15 -23.96 1.83
N ASN A 5 -4.90 -25.26 2.02
CA ASN A 5 -3.54 -25.77 2.17
C ASN A 5 -2.78 -25.77 0.84
N GLU A 6 -3.45 -26.02 -0.28
CA GLU A 6 -2.87 -25.90 -1.62
C GLU A 6 -2.56 -24.43 -1.96
N LEU A 7 -3.47 -23.51 -1.63
CA LEU A 7 -3.23 -22.07 -1.80
C LEU A 7 -2.02 -21.58 -0.99
N LYS A 8 -1.88 -22.04 0.26
CA LYS A 8 -0.72 -21.72 1.11
C LYS A 8 0.59 -22.21 0.51
N SER A 9 0.60 -23.40 -0.09
CA SER A 9 1.80 -23.95 -0.75
C SER A 9 2.30 -23.05 -1.87
N ASN A 10 1.38 -22.39 -2.58
CA ASN A 10 1.68 -21.54 -3.74
C ASN A 10 1.75 -20.03 -3.41
N PHE A 11 1.79 -19.66 -2.12
CA PHE A 11 1.71 -18.27 -1.67
C PHE A 11 2.72 -17.32 -2.35
N LYS A 12 3.96 -17.79 -2.60
CA LYS A 12 4.99 -16.98 -3.28
C LYS A 12 4.59 -16.62 -4.71
N ILE A 13 3.94 -17.52 -5.44
CA ILE A 13 3.50 -17.29 -6.82
C ILE A 13 2.42 -16.22 -6.82
N PHE A 14 1.42 -16.35 -5.93
CA PHE A 14 0.38 -15.34 -5.77
C PHE A 14 0.96 -13.97 -5.38
N LEU A 15 1.98 -13.93 -4.52
CA LEU A 15 2.67 -12.68 -4.19
C LEU A 15 3.33 -12.05 -5.41
N ILE A 16 4.05 -12.82 -6.21
CA ILE A 16 4.70 -12.30 -7.43
C ILE A 16 3.64 -11.74 -8.39
N LEU A 17 2.54 -12.47 -8.59
CA LEU A 17 1.43 -12.00 -9.43
C LEU A 17 0.78 -10.73 -8.86
N LEU A 18 0.60 -10.63 -7.53
CA LEU A 18 0.10 -9.42 -6.88
C LEU A 18 1.06 -8.24 -7.07
N GLY A 19 2.38 -8.47 -6.94
CA GLY A 19 3.39 -7.44 -7.17
C GLY A 19 3.38 -6.91 -8.60
N ILE A 20 3.36 -7.80 -9.59
CA ILE A 20 3.32 -7.41 -11.01
C ILE A 20 2.00 -6.69 -11.34
N SER A 21 0.86 -7.25 -10.92
CA SER A 21 -0.45 -6.67 -11.20
C SER A 21 -0.65 -5.32 -10.52
N SER A 22 -0.25 -5.17 -9.25
CA SER A 22 -0.30 -3.88 -8.54
C SER A 22 0.59 -2.84 -9.22
N PHE A 23 1.79 -3.21 -9.66
CA PHE A 23 2.68 -2.29 -10.36
C PHE A 23 2.13 -1.84 -11.71
N LEU A 24 1.65 -2.79 -12.53
CA LEU A 24 1.06 -2.49 -13.84
C LEU A 24 -0.22 -1.66 -13.69
N GLN A 25 -1.07 -1.98 -12.72
CA GLN A 25 -2.28 -1.21 -12.44
C GLN A 25 -1.97 0.19 -11.92
N PHE A 26 -0.96 0.35 -11.06
CA PHE A 26 -0.50 1.66 -10.62
C PHE A 26 -0.01 2.50 -11.81
N ILE A 27 0.87 1.98 -12.66
CA ILE A 27 1.45 2.75 -13.77
C ILE A 27 0.43 3.01 -14.89
N LEU A 28 -0.31 2.00 -15.32
CA LEU A 28 -1.12 2.05 -16.55
C LEU A 28 -2.57 2.44 -16.33
N LYS A 29 -3.07 2.33 -15.09
CA LYS A 29 -4.45 2.71 -14.77
C LYS A 29 -4.47 3.95 -13.87
N GLN A 30 -3.81 3.93 -12.73
CA GLN A 30 -3.86 5.06 -11.79
C GLN A 30 -3.02 6.26 -12.27
N ALA A 31 -1.75 6.04 -12.56
CA ALA A 31 -0.84 7.09 -12.99
C ALA A 31 -1.13 7.59 -14.41
N PHE A 32 -1.91 6.84 -15.19
CA PHE A 32 -2.23 7.14 -16.59
C PHE A 32 -3.56 7.89 -16.78
N ILE A 33 -4.61 7.51 -16.04
CA ILE A 33 -5.95 8.12 -16.16
C ILE A 33 -5.98 9.56 -15.64
N PHE A 34 -5.10 9.94 -14.72
CA PHE A 34 -5.05 11.32 -14.21
C PHE A 34 -4.41 12.31 -15.19
N PRO A 35 -3.24 12.04 -15.81
CA PRO A 35 -2.68 12.92 -16.83
C PRO A 35 -3.45 12.93 -18.15
N SER A 36 -4.38 11.99 -18.43
CA SER A 36 -5.22 12.05 -19.63
C SER A 36 -6.28 13.17 -19.62
N ILE A 37 -6.52 13.79 -18.45
CA ILE A 37 -7.33 15.02 -18.33
C ILE A 37 -6.57 16.24 -18.88
N LEU A 38 -5.23 16.17 -18.90
CA LEU A 38 -4.42 17.14 -19.62
C LEU A 38 -4.46 16.76 -21.12
N PRO A 39 -4.47 17.73 -22.04
CA PRO A 39 -4.47 17.49 -23.49
C PRO A 39 -3.10 16.97 -23.97
N LEU A 40 -2.68 15.83 -23.44
CA LEU A 40 -1.45 15.13 -23.76
C LEU A 40 -1.80 14.02 -24.76
N ASN A 41 -1.28 14.12 -25.98
CA ASN A 41 -1.45 13.07 -26.97
C ASN A 41 -0.51 11.90 -26.62
N ILE A 42 -1.05 10.87 -25.97
CA ILE A 42 -0.28 9.69 -25.61
C ILE A 42 -0.41 8.64 -26.73
N PRO A 43 0.70 8.20 -27.34
CA PRO A 43 0.64 7.18 -28.37
C PRO A 43 0.07 5.86 -27.81
N ASN A 44 -0.84 5.23 -28.56
CA ASN A 44 -1.48 3.96 -28.23
C ASN A 44 -2.28 3.93 -26.91
N GLU A 45 -2.89 5.06 -26.53
CA GLU A 45 -3.69 5.21 -25.30
C GLU A 45 -4.67 4.05 -25.04
N GLY A 46 -5.45 3.66 -26.06
CA GLY A 46 -6.43 2.58 -25.91
C GLY A 46 -5.81 1.20 -25.60
N ILE A 47 -4.60 0.90 -26.10
CA ILE A 47 -3.90 -0.34 -25.76
C ILE A 47 -3.41 -0.31 -24.31
N LEU A 48 -2.87 0.83 -23.88
CA LEU A 48 -2.38 1.02 -22.51
C LEU A 48 -3.53 0.90 -21.49
N GLU A 49 -4.69 1.45 -21.81
CA GLU A 49 -5.89 1.34 -20.97
C GLU A 49 -6.38 -0.11 -20.83
N ILE A 50 -6.40 -0.87 -21.93
CA ILE A 50 -6.78 -2.30 -21.91
C ILE A 50 -5.84 -3.08 -20.98
N ILE A 51 -4.52 -2.87 -21.11
CA ILE A 51 -3.53 -3.54 -20.26
C ILE A 51 -3.72 -3.13 -18.79
N GLY A 52 -3.93 -1.84 -18.52
CA GLY A 52 -4.22 -1.32 -17.17
C GLY A 52 -5.47 -1.94 -16.55
N ASN A 53 -6.52 -2.16 -17.34
CA ASN A 53 -7.74 -2.82 -16.90
C ASN A 53 -7.53 -4.31 -16.59
N ILE A 54 -6.81 -5.04 -17.45
CA ILE A 54 -6.44 -6.45 -17.19
C ILE A 54 -5.62 -6.55 -15.90
N ALA A 55 -4.62 -5.67 -15.73
CA ALA A 55 -3.80 -5.62 -14.53
C ALA A 55 -4.64 -5.33 -13.28
N PHE A 56 -5.63 -4.44 -13.37
CA PHE A 56 -6.55 -4.14 -12.27
C PHE A 56 -7.41 -5.35 -11.84
N TYR A 57 -7.98 -6.08 -12.79
CA TYR A 57 -8.74 -7.29 -12.46
C TYR A 57 -7.86 -8.38 -11.88
N LEU A 58 -6.65 -8.56 -12.42
CA LEU A 58 -5.68 -9.51 -11.87
C LEU A 58 -5.27 -9.11 -10.45
N TYR A 59 -5.01 -7.82 -10.21
CA TYR A 59 -4.71 -7.27 -8.89
C TYR A 59 -5.84 -7.57 -7.90
N PHE A 60 -7.09 -7.28 -8.29
CA PHE A 60 -8.27 -7.54 -7.46
C PHE A 60 -8.39 -9.02 -7.07
N ILE A 61 -8.28 -9.94 -8.04
CA ILE A 61 -8.36 -11.38 -7.80
C ILE A 61 -7.20 -11.84 -6.89
N MET A 62 -5.97 -11.42 -7.17
CA MET A 62 -4.81 -11.79 -6.36
C MET A 62 -4.91 -11.24 -4.93
N LEU A 63 -5.47 -10.05 -4.75
CA LEU A 63 -5.67 -9.44 -3.44
C LEU A 63 -6.72 -10.22 -2.61
N ILE A 64 -7.79 -10.73 -3.23
CA ILE A 64 -8.74 -11.65 -2.59
C ILE A 64 -8.03 -12.93 -2.14
N VAL A 65 -7.28 -13.57 -3.04
CA VAL A 65 -6.58 -14.84 -2.74
C VAL A 65 -5.58 -14.64 -1.60
N ILE A 66 -4.79 -13.58 -1.64
CA ILE A 66 -3.80 -13.29 -0.59
C ILE A 66 -4.48 -12.92 0.72
N SER A 67 -5.54 -12.11 0.70
CA SER A 67 -6.32 -11.80 1.90
C SER A 67 -6.87 -13.07 2.55
N ALA A 68 -7.39 -14.02 1.76
CA ALA A 68 -7.88 -15.30 2.26
C ALA A 68 -6.76 -16.19 2.85
N ILE A 69 -5.55 -16.16 2.29
CA ILE A 69 -4.41 -16.90 2.85
C ILE A 69 -3.97 -16.27 4.18
N ILE A 70 -3.82 -14.95 4.22
CA ILE A 70 -3.38 -14.19 5.40
C ILE A 70 -4.40 -14.27 6.53
N SER A 71 -5.71 -14.32 6.21
CA SER A 71 -6.78 -14.39 7.21
C SER A 71 -6.73 -15.65 8.08
N THR A 72 -6.02 -16.69 7.64
CA THR A 72 -5.75 -17.87 8.46
C THR A 72 -4.85 -17.57 9.67
N LYS A 73 -4.04 -16.50 9.61
CA LYS A 73 -3.20 -16.00 10.72
C LYS A 73 -3.87 -14.85 11.47
N TYR A 74 -4.49 -13.92 10.74
CA TYR A 74 -5.18 -12.74 11.28
C TYR A 74 -6.69 -12.86 11.07
N ARG A 75 -7.43 -13.29 12.10
CA ARG A 75 -8.84 -13.64 11.96
C ARG A 75 -9.72 -12.42 11.68
N ALA A 76 -9.30 -11.22 12.10
CA ALA A 76 -10.03 -9.99 11.83
C ALA A 76 -10.10 -9.63 10.32
N LEU A 77 -9.20 -10.18 9.50
CA LEU A 77 -9.25 -10.00 8.03
C LEU A 77 -10.35 -10.82 7.36
N ILE A 78 -10.95 -11.82 8.02
CA ILE A 78 -12.00 -12.66 7.42
C ILE A 78 -13.18 -11.81 6.93
N PRO A 79 -13.83 -10.97 7.75
CA PRO A 79 -14.93 -10.13 7.28
C PRO A 79 -14.52 -9.16 6.17
N ILE A 80 -13.32 -8.59 6.23
CA ILE A 80 -12.79 -7.71 5.17
C ILE A 80 -12.65 -8.48 3.84
N THR A 81 -12.17 -9.71 3.90
CA THR A 81 -12.02 -10.58 2.71
C THR A 81 -13.38 -10.91 2.10
N ILE A 82 -14.40 -11.18 2.93
CA ILE A 82 -15.76 -11.45 2.47
C ILE A 82 -16.35 -10.21 1.78
N VAL A 83 -16.19 -9.03 2.39
CA VAL A 83 -16.65 -7.77 1.79
C VAL A 83 -15.97 -7.52 0.45
N LEU A 84 -14.66 -7.75 0.36
CA LEU A 84 -13.91 -7.61 -0.88
C LEU A 84 -14.38 -8.58 -1.98
N LEU A 85 -14.72 -9.81 -1.61
CA LEU A 85 -15.22 -10.81 -2.56
C LEU A 85 -16.60 -10.43 -3.12
N ILE A 86 -17.48 -9.87 -2.27
CA ILE A 86 -18.83 -9.48 -2.64
C ILE A 86 -18.85 -8.08 -3.29
N SER A 87 -17.79 -7.28 -3.15
CA SER A 87 -17.78 -5.88 -3.58
C SER A 87 -18.20 -5.62 -5.03
N PRO A 88 -17.89 -6.47 -6.03
CA PRO A 88 -18.34 -6.23 -7.41
C PRO A 88 -19.86 -6.23 -7.56
N PHE A 89 -20.58 -6.93 -6.68
CA PHE A 89 -22.03 -7.06 -6.74
C PHE A 89 -22.76 -5.85 -6.15
N PHE A 90 -22.11 -5.00 -5.35
CA PHE A 90 -22.75 -3.79 -4.82
C PHE A 90 -23.17 -2.81 -5.93
N ASN A 91 -22.43 -2.78 -7.03
CA ASN A 91 -22.76 -1.96 -8.20
C ASN A 91 -24.10 -2.33 -8.87
N LEU A 92 -24.66 -3.51 -8.58
CA LEU A 92 -25.97 -3.92 -9.08
C LEU A 92 -27.13 -3.24 -8.35
N ILE A 93 -26.87 -2.64 -7.18
CA ILE A 93 -27.87 -1.95 -6.37
C ILE A 93 -27.87 -0.47 -6.78
N PRO A 94 -28.98 0.08 -7.31
CA PRO A 94 -29.05 1.49 -7.66
C PRO A 94 -28.79 2.39 -6.45
N HIS A 95 -28.00 3.45 -6.63
CA HIS A 95 -27.70 4.46 -5.59
C HIS A 95 -27.10 3.89 -4.30
N TYR A 96 -26.48 2.72 -4.34
CA TYR A 96 -25.90 2.09 -3.14
C TYR A 96 -24.90 3.02 -2.43
N ASN A 97 -24.12 3.81 -3.20
CA ASN A 97 -23.08 4.72 -2.73
C ASN A 97 -23.58 5.91 -1.88
N ILE A 98 -24.89 6.20 -1.88
CA ILE A 98 -25.51 7.28 -1.08
C ILE A 98 -26.38 6.69 0.04
N SER A 99 -26.47 5.36 0.14
CA SER A 99 -27.29 4.70 1.15
C SER A 99 -26.63 4.74 2.54
N SER A 100 -27.46 4.83 3.58
CA SER A 100 -26.99 4.70 4.97
C SER A 100 -26.29 3.36 5.25
N PHE A 101 -26.69 2.31 4.53
CA PHE A 101 -26.03 1.01 4.57
C PHE A 101 -24.57 1.10 4.12
N TRP A 102 -24.28 1.86 3.06
CA TRP A 102 -22.92 2.05 2.57
C TRP A 102 -22.03 2.78 3.58
N TYR A 103 -22.55 3.85 4.19
CA TYR A 103 -21.82 4.55 5.26
C TYR A 103 -21.54 3.64 6.46
N SER A 104 -22.50 2.79 6.84
CA SER A 104 -22.29 1.82 7.91
C SER A 104 -21.21 0.79 7.56
N LEU A 105 -21.13 0.37 6.29
CA LEU A 105 -20.11 -0.54 5.79
C LEU A 105 -18.72 0.11 5.79
N GLU A 106 -18.59 1.36 5.36
CA GLU A 106 -17.32 2.10 5.42
C GLU A 106 -16.80 2.25 6.86
N ILE A 107 -17.67 2.61 7.80
CA ILE A 107 -17.33 2.67 9.24
C ILE A 107 -16.92 1.29 9.76
N ALA A 108 -17.66 0.24 9.39
CA ALA A 108 -17.32 -1.13 9.81
C ALA A 108 -15.95 -1.57 9.27
N LEU A 109 -15.64 -1.25 8.00
CA LEU A 109 -14.34 -1.52 7.41
C LEU A 109 -13.21 -0.74 8.07
N PHE A 110 -13.46 0.51 8.47
CA PHE A 110 -12.49 1.28 9.24
C PHE A 110 -12.16 0.60 10.58
N ILE A 111 -13.18 0.22 11.35
CA ILE A 111 -13.00 -0.44 12.65
C ILE A 111 -12.31 -1.79 12.47
N LEU A 112 -12.82 -2.64 11.58
CA LEU A 112 -12.22 -3.95 11.28
C LEU A 112 -10.80 -3.82 10.74
N GLY A 113 -10.53 -2.78 9.96
CA GLY A 113 -9.22 -2.45 9.43
C GLY A 113 -8.22 -2.19 10.54
N ILE A 114 -8.57 -1.31 11.50
CA ILE A 114 -7.74 -1.03 12.68
C ILE A 114 -7.50 -2.32 13.47
N VAL A 115 -8.55 -3.10 13.76
CA VAL A 115 -8.42 -4.36 14.51
C VAL A 115 -7.49 -5.33 13.79
N SER A 116 -7.62 -5.45 12.46
CA SER A 116 -6.77 -6.31 11.64
C SER A 116 -5.30 -5.88 11.65
N MET A 117 -5.04 -4.58 11.55
CA MET A 117 -3.67 -4.05 11.61
C MET A 117 -3.04 -4.27 12.98
N VAL A 118 -3.80 -4.03 14.06
CA VAL A 118 -3.35 -4.28 15.44
C VAL A 118 -3.09 -5.77 15.67
N GLU A 119 -3.99 -6.65 15.24
CA GLU A 119 -3.79 -8.10 15.28
C GLU A 119 -2.54 -8.52 14.49
N GLY A 120 -2.35 -7.92 13.30
CA GLY A 120 -1.20 -8.11 12.42
C GLY A 120 0.12 -7.82 13.12
N LEU A 121 0.22 -6.66 13.79
CA LEU A 121 1.40 -6.27 14.57
C LEU A 121 1.62 -7.21 15.76
N ILE A 122 0.61 -7.44 16.61
CA ILE A 122 0.78 -8.22 17.85
C ILE A 122 1.27 -9.65 17.58
N LYS A 123 0.80 -10.26 16.49
CA LYS A 123 1.18 -11.61 16.06
C LYS A 123 2.44 -11.65 15.18
N SER A 124 3.19 -10.56 15.09
CA SER A 124 4.42 -10.46 14.31
C SER A 124 5.67 -10.42 15.21
N PRO A 125 6.87 -10.63 14.64
CA PRO A 125 8.14 -10.49 15.36
C PRO A 125 8.34 -9.08 15.93
N LEU A 126 9.13 -8.95 17.01
CA LEU A 126 9.43 -7.65 17.63
C LEU A 126 9.94 -6.57 16.64
N GLN A 127 10.72 -6.96 15.65
CA GLN A 127 11.27 -6.04 14.65
C GLN A 127 10.19 -5.26 13.89
N ASN A 128 9.00 -5.83 13.76
CA ASN A 128 7.88 -5.25 13.05
C ASN A 128 7.23 -4.08 13.81
N ILE A 129 7.59 -3.83 15.08
CA ILE A 129 7.24 -2.58 15.78
C ILE A 129 7.74 -1.36 14.98
N LEU A 130 8.84 -1.51 14.25
CA LEU A 130 9.32 -0.45 13.37
C LEU A 130 8.28 -0.04 12.34
N LEU A 131 7.33 -0.90 11.95
CA LEU A 131 6.25 -0.62 10.99
C LEU A 131 5.05 0.13 11.62
N THR A 132 5.13 0.54 12.89
CA THR A 132 4.04 1.29 13.55
C THR A 132 3.73 2.63 12.85
N PRO A 133 4.70 3.42 12.34
CA PRO A 133 4.37 4.63 11.58
C PRO A 133 3.62 4.33 10.28
N THR A 134 3.87 3.18 9.67
CA THR A 134 3.12 2.70 8.48
C THR A 134 1.68 2.37 8.85
N MET A 135 1.45 1.73 10.00
CA MET A 135 0.10 1.50 10.52
C MET A 135 -0.66 2.81 10.75
N ILE A 136 0.00 3.79 11.36
CA ILE A 136 -0.58 5.10 11.63
C ILE A 136 -0.94 5.80 10.32
N LEU A 137 -0.08 5.74 9.30
CA LEU A 137 -0.37 6.26 7.97
C LEU A 137 -1.66 5.66 7.38
N VAL A 138 -1.81 4.33 7.43
CA VAL A 138 -3.01 3.64 6.95
C VAL A 138 -4.24 4.03 7.76
N ALA A 139 -4.14 4.09 9.09
CA ALA A 139 -5.24 4.48 9.96
C ALA A 139 -5.70 5.92 9.69
N ILE A 140 -4.77 6.86 9.48
CA ILE A 140 -5.07 8.25 9.09
C ILE A 140 -5.76 8.28 7.72
N GLY A 141 -5.27 7.51 6.73
CA GLY A 141 -5.89 7.46 5.41
C GLY A 141 -7.33 6.93 5.45
N LEU A 142 -7.59 5.85 6.21
CA LEU A 142 -8.93 5.31 6.40
C LEU A 142 -9.84 6.30 7.14
N TYR A 143 -9.33 6.95 8.18
CA TYR A 143 -10.09 7.94 8.93
C TYR A 143 -10.42 9.16 8.06
N ALA A 144 -9.47 9.62 7.23
CA ALA A 144 -9.68 10.69 6.26
C ALA A 144 -10.78 10.33 5.25
N SER A 145 -10.74 9.12 4.71
CA SER A 145 -11.78 8.59 3.81
C SER A 145 -13.17 8.62 4.45
N VAL A 146 -13.32 8.04 5.65
CA VAL A 146 -14.61 8.04 6.37
C VAL A 146 -15.06 9.46 6.75
N SER A 147 -14.13 10.31 7.18
CA SER A 147 -14.44 11.71 7.52
C SER A 147 -15.00 12.49 6.34
N LEU A 148 -14.44 12.28 5.14
CA LEU A 148 -14.89 12.96 3.94
C LEU A 148 -16.20 12.35 3.41
N ASN A 149 -16.28 11.02 3.28
CA ASN A 149 -17.39 10.34 2.62
C ASN A 149 -18.66 10.28 3.48
N VAL A 150 -18.50 10.04 4.79
CA VAL A 150 -19.63 9.86 5.71
C VAL A 150 -19.98 11.16 6.43
N PHE A 151 -18.96 11.86 6.94
CA PHE A 151 -19.17 13.05 7.77
C PHE A 151 -19.02 14.37 6.99
N GLN A 152 -18.67 14.31 5.71
CA GLN A 152 -18.49 15.49 4.84
C GLN A 152 -17.45 16.49 5.39
N HIS A 153 -16.48 16.00 6.16
CA HIS A 153 -15.45 16.80 6.82
C HIS A 153 -14.07 16.46 6.25
N ALA A 154 -13.42 17.42 5.61
CA ALA A 154 -12.04 17.25 5.12
C ALA A 154 -11.02 17.31 6.26
N LEU A 155 -10.13 16.32 6.36
CA LEU A 155 -9.01 16.34 7.30
C LEU A 155 -7.84 17.13 6.72
N PHE A 156 -7.51 18.25 7.37
CA PHE A 156 -6.35 19.07 7.04
C PHE A 156 -5.12 18.57 7.81
N LEU A 157 -4.52 17.48 7.32
CA LEU A 157 -3.27 16.92 7.82
C LEU A 157 -2.17 17.01 6.78
N SER A 158 -0.92 17.08 7.23
CA SER A 158 0.23 16.98 6.33
C SER A 158 0.49 15.52 5.95
N TYR A 159 -0.23 15.02 4.94
CA TYR A 159 -0.09 13.65 4.43
C TYR A 159 1.36 13.30 4.03
N LEU A 160 2.10 14.28 3.52
CA LEU A 160 3.52 14.16 3.19
C LEU A 160 4.39 13.82 4.42
N THR A 161 4.11 14.42 5.59
CA THR A 161 4.86 14.12 6.83
C THR A 161 4.55 12.72 7.34
N ALA A 162 3.29 12.29 7.29
CA ALA A 162 2.90 10.92 7.64
C ALA A 162 3.59 9.91 6.70
N TYR A 163 3.66 10.23 5.40
CA TYR A 163 4.39 9.44 4.42
C TYR A 163 5.89 9.35 4.73
N PHE A 164 6.56 10.47 5.05
CA PHE A 164 7.97 10.46 5.42
C PHE A 164 8.26 9.64 6.68
N ASN A 165 7.42 9.75 7.70
CA ASN A 165 7.57 8.96 8.93
C ASN A 165 7.43 7.47 8.65
N SER A 166 6.43 7.08 7.84
CA SER A 166 6.24 5.73 7.33
C SER A 166 7.45 5.23 6.54
N LEU A 167 7.99 6.07 5.65
CA LEU A 167 9.15 5.75 4.81
C LEU A 167 10.42 5.52 5.61
N LEU A 168 10.74 6.41 6.54
CA LEU A 168 11.92 6.28 7.40
C LEU A 168 11.85 4.97 8.22
N SER A 169 10.67 4.70 8.77
CA SER A 169 10.35 3.46 9.48
C SER A 169 10.54 2.22 8.59
N PHE A 170 10.05 2.24 7.36
CA PHE A 170 10.15 1.10 6.47
C PHE A 170 11.58 0.87 5.97
N ILE A 171 12.35 1.92 5.71
CA ILE A 171 13.77 1.80 5.33
C ILE A 171 14.58 1.21 6.49
N THR A 172 14.40 1.73 7.70
CA THR A 172 15.10 1.21 8.88
C THR A 172 14.74 -0.26 9.13
N TYR A 173 13.46 -0.62 9.03
CA TYR A 173 13.00 -2.01 9.04
C TYR A 173 13.70 -2.84 7.96
N SER A 174 13.69 -2.38 6.72
CA SER A 174 14.25 -3.12 5.56
C SER A 174 15.76 -3.32 5.69
N ILE A 175 16.51 -2.36 6.24
CA ILE A 175 17.95 -2.45 6.46
C ILE A 175 18.28 -3.41 7.61
N ILE A 176 17.57 -3.32 8.73
CA ILE A 176 17.81 -4.14 9.93
C ILE A 176 17.34 -5.59 9.70
N GLN A 177 16.41 -5.80 8.77
CA GLN A 177 15.90 -7.12 8.47
C GLN A 177 16.99 -8.07 7.95
N GLY A 178 17.02 -9.27 8.52
CA GLY A 178 17.94 -10.36 8.14
C GLY A 178 19.29 -10.28 8.85
N LYS A 179 20.29 -11.02 8.34
CA LYS A 179 21.66 -10.95 8.84
C LYS A 179 22.37 -9.75 8.23
N ILE A 180 22.76 -8.78 9.06
CA ILE A 180 23.43 -7.53 8.64
C ILE A 180 24.71 -7.84 7.85
N LYS A 181 25.55 -8.77 8.31
CA LYS A 181 26.78 -9.18 7.60
C LYS A 181 26.51 -10.37 6.68
N SER A 182 25.78 -10.17 5.60
CA SER A 182 25.60 -11.19 4.55
C SER A 182 25.79 -10.59 3.16
N MET A 183 26.38 -11.34 2.23
CA MET A 183 26.56 -10.90 0.83
C MET A 183 25.23 -10.47 0.20
N ARG A 184 24.15 -11.21 0.51
CA ARG A 184 22.79 -10.86 0.10
C ARG A 184 22.33 -9.49 0.61
N ASN A 185 22.69 -9.11 1.84
CA ASN A 185 22.37 -7.77 2.38
C ASN A 185 23.13 -6.68 1.62
N TYR A 186 24.42 -6.86 1.36
CA TYR A 186 25.21 -5.90 0.59
C TYR A 186 24.67 -5.72 -0.82
N ILE A 187 24.36 -6.82 -1.52
CA ILE A 187 23.74 -6.79 -2.85
C ILE A 187 22.39 -6.05 -2.80
N ALA A 188 21.56 -6.34 -1.80
CA ALA A 188 20.26 -5.68 -1.63
C ALA A 188 20.41 -4.16 -1.45
N ILE A 189 21.36 -3.71 -0.63
CA ILE A 189 21.63 -2.28 -0.41
C ILE A 189 22.15 -1.63 -1.69
N VAL A 190 23.11 -2.25 -2.39
CA VAL A 190 23.66 -1.70 -3.64
C VAL A 190 22.56 -1.55 -4.69
N ILE A 191 21.78 -2.60 -4.96
CA ILE A 191 20.68 -2.55 -5.94
C ILE A 191 19.60 -1.55 -5.48
N GLY A 192 19.30 -1.50 -4.18
CA GLY A 192 18.39 -0.53 -3.61
C GLY A 192 18.85 0.92 -3.86
N VAL A 193 20.12 1.24 -3.61
CA VAL A 193 20.67 2.57 -3.89
C VAL A 193 20.66 2.88 -5.39
N LEU A 194 20.98 1.91 -6.25
CA LEU A 194 20.91 2.10 -7.70
C LEU A 194 19.50 2.45 -8.18
N SER A 195 18.46 1.97 -7.48
CA SER A 195 17.08 2.32 -7.80
C SER A 195 16.70 3.77 -7.54
N LEU A 196 17.52 4.54 -6.82
CA LEU A 196 17.34 5.99 -6.63
C LEU A 196 17.72 6.79 -7.87
N ILE A 197 18.60 6.25 -8.73
CA ILE A 197 19.19 6.98 -9.86
C ILE A 197 18.11 7.59 -10.78
N PRO A 198 17.06 6.86 -11.23
CA PRO A 198 16.01 7.44 -12.06
C PRO A 198 15.30 8.62 -11.39
N PHE A 199 15.09 8.56 -10.08
CA PHE A 199 14.40 9.60 -9.31
C PHE A 199 15.28 10.84 -9.10
N ILE A 200 16.59 10.67 -8.94
CA ILE A 200 17.54 11.79 -8.90
C ILE A 200 17.58 12.50 -10.25
N PHE A 201 17.61 11.76 -11.36
CA PHE A 201 17.53 12.38 -12.69
C PHE A 201 16.19 13.10 -12.90
N MET A 202 15.08 12.48 -12.49
CA MET A 202 13.76 13.09 -12.57
C MET A 202 13.67 14.37 -11.73
N GLU A 203 14.21 14.37 -10.51
CA GLU A 203 14.27 15.56 -9.66
C GLU A 203 15.05 16.69 -10.33
N ASN A 204 16.24 16.42 -10.90
CA ASN A 204 17.03 17.42 -11.60
C ASN A 204 16.30 18.03 -12.81
N VAL A 205 15.57 17.21 -13.59
CA VAL A 205 14.77 17.69 -14.72
C VAL A 205 13.64 18.61 -14.25
N ILE A 206 13.05 18.31 -13.09
CA ILE A 206 11.92 19.04 -12.55
C ILE A 206 12.36 20.33 -11.86
N SER A 207 13.47 20.30 -11.10
CA SER A 207 14.00 21.46 -10.40
C SER A 207 14.63 22.49 -11.35
N SER A 208 15.15 22.05 -12.50
CA SER A 208 15.73 22.94 -13.52
C SER A 208 14.73 23.55 -14.50
N ASN A 209 13.48 23.06 -14.55
CA ASN A 209 12.48 23.50 -15.52
C ASN A 209 11.14 23.81 -14.85
N ARG A 210 10.82 25.11 -14.76
CA ARG A 210 9.58 25.61 -14.13
C ARG A 210 8.31 25.05 -14.75
N TYR A 211 8.30 24.79 -16.07
CA TYR A 211 7.14 24.18 -16.73
C TYR A 211 6.94 22.73 -16.28
N MET A 212 8.03 21.95 -16.21
CA MET A 212 7.99 20.58 -15.68
C MET A 212 7.62 20.54 -14.20
N GLU A 213 8.10 21.50 -13.41
CA GLU A 213 7.72 21.65 -12.00
C GLU A 213 6.21 21.86 -11.83
N ILE A 214 5.60 22.73 -12.63
CA ILE A 214 4.16 22.97 -12.58
C ILE A 214 3.37 21.73 -13.00
N LEU A 215 3.75 21.09 -14.12
CA LEU A 215 3.09 19.88 -14.58
C LEU A 215 3.16 18.75 -13.56
N MET A 216 4.35 18.52 -12.98
CA MET A 216 4.55 17.44 -12.00
C MET A 216 3.86 17.74 -10.67
N ASN A 217 3.77 19.02 -10.27
CA ASN A 217 2.97 19.45 -9.13
C ASN A 217 1.47 19.17 -9.29
N MET A 218 0.96 19.07 -10.51
CA MET A 218 -0.43 18.67 -10.77
C MET A 218 -0.56 17.15 -10.85
N ILE A 219 0.34 16.49 -11.58
CA ILE A 219 0.22 15.06 -11.89
C ILE A 219 0.55 14.19 -10.66
N LEU A 220 1.73 14.31 -10.06
CA LEU A 220 2.17 13.37 -9.01
C LEU A 220 1.26 13.38 -7.78
N PRO A 221 0.85 14.52 -7.22
CA PRO A 221 -0.05 14.54 -6.07
C PRO A 221 -1.39 13.88 -6.38
N ALA A 222 -1.98 14.18 -7.54
CA ALA A 222 -3.23 13.58 -7.99
C ALA A 222 -3.12 12.06 -8.17
N THR A 223 -2.01 11.55 -8.75
CA THR A 223 -1.81 10.10 -8.91
C THR A 223 -1.70 9.34 -7.60
N LEU A 224 -1.24 10.00 -6.54
CA LEU A 224 -1.09 9.39 -5.22
C LEU A 224 -2.31 9.62 -4.33
N GLY A 225 -3.19 10.55 -4.68
CA GLY A 225 -4.35 10.96 -3.88
C GLY A 225 -4.03 11.98 -2.79
N ILE A 226 -3.01 12.82 -2.98
CA ILE A 226 -2.55 13.82 -1.98
C ILE A 226 -2.62 15.22 -2.55
N ASN A 227 -2.85 16.20 -1.68
CA ASN A 227 -2.74 17.62 -2.02
C ASN A 227 -1.43 18.22 -1.48
N LEU A 228 -0.63 18.82 -2.37
CA LEU A 228 0.55 19.59 -1.98
C LEU A 228 0.20 21.08 -1.91
N TYR A 229 0.12 21.61 -0.69
CA TYR A 229 -0.12 23.05 -0.46
C TYR A 229 1.10 23.94 -0.78
N ASN A 230 2.28 23.33 -1.02
CA ASN A 230 3.50 24.05 -1.37
C ASN A 230 4.20 23.33 -2.53
N PRO A 231 4.38 23.98 -3.70
CA PRO A 231 4.97 23.37 -4.89
C PRO A 231 6.44 22.96 -4.72
N TYR A 232 7.19 23.58 -3.79
CA TYR A 232 8.56 23.18 -3.45
C TYR A 232 8.65 21.80 -2.79
N ARG A 233 7.50 21.19 -2.45
CA ARG A 233 7.45 19.82 -1.91
C ARG A 233 7.50 18.74 -2.98
N ILE A 234 7.43 19.08 -4.27
CA ILE A 234 7.45 18.10 -5.36
C ILE A 234 8.78 17.36 -5.46
N THR A 235 9.90 18.06 -5.35
CA THR A 235 11.25 17.48 -5.38
C THR A 235 11.44 16.51 -4.23
N LEU A 236 10.98 16.89 -3.03
CA LEU A 236 10.97 16.03 -1.85
C LEU A 236 10.09 14.79 -2.04
N LEU A 237 8.93 14.92 -2.70
CA LEU A 237 8.05 13.79 -3.00
C LEU A 237 8.72 12.81 -3.99
N ILE A 238 9.39 13.30 -5.02
CA ILE A 238 10.11 12.46 -6.00
C ILE A 238 11.23 11.68 -5.33
N LEU A 239 12.02 12.34 -4.47
CA LEU A 239 13.06 11.67 -3.70
C LEU A 239 12.47 10.64 -2.72
N ALA A 240 11.32 10.96 -2.10
CA ALA A 240 10.58 10.01 -1.26
C ALA A 240 10.14 8.76 -2.05
N LEU A 241 9.65 8.94 -3.28
CA LEU A 241 9.28 7.83 -4.17
C LEU A 241 10.51 6.97 -4.53
N GLY A 242 11.66 7.58 -4.78
CA GLY A 242 12.91 6.85 -4.98
C GLY A 242 13.30 6.04 -3.74
N LEU A 243 13.22 6.66 -2.57
CA LEU A 243 13.50 6.00 -1.29
C LEU A 243 12.50 4.87 -1.00
N THR A 244 11.23 4.99 -1.41
CA THR A 244 10.28 3.86 -1.35
C THR A 244 10.72 2.72 -2.26
N ALA A 245 11.12 3.01 -3.50
CA ALA A 245 11.61 1.98 -4.43
C ALA A 245 12.83 1.24 -3.86
N MET A 246 13.77 1.99 -3.28
CA MET A 246 14.94 1.45 -2.58
C MET A 246 14.51 0.50 -1.44
N GLY A 247 13.62 0.92 -0.55
CA GLY A 247 13.16 0.10 0.57
C GLY A 247 12.47 -1.20 0.10
N ILE A 248 11.62 -1.10 -0.93
CA ILE A 248 10.88 -2.23 -1.51
C ILE A 248 11.86 -3.25 -2.10
N LEU A 249 12.83 -2.80 -2.91
CA LEU A 249 13.83 -3.68 -3.52
C LEU A 249 14.73 -4.33 -2.48
N ILE A 250 15.17 -3.59 -1.45
CA ILE A 250 15.96 -4.17 -0.36
C ILE A 250 15.20 -5.32 0.30
N SER A 251 13.93 -5.10 0.64
CA SER A 251 13.06 -6.11 1.27
C SER A 251 12.88 -7.35 0.37
N ILE A 252 12.59 -7.15 -0.92
CA ILE A 252 12.41 -8.21 -1.92
C ILE A 252 13.70 -9.04 -2.07
N ILE A 253 14.84 -8.38 -2.29
CA ILE A 253 16.12 -9.06 -2.54
C ILE A 253 16.56 -9.84 -1.31
N LYS A 254 16.31 -9.33 -0.10
CA LYS A 254 16.55 -10.06 1.17
C LYS A 254 15.63 -11.25 1.40
N GLY A 255 14.56 -11.38 0.61
CA GLY A 255 13.66 -12.53 0.62
C GLY A 255 12.34 -12.28 1.35
N ASN A 256 12.08 -11.06 1.79
CA ASN A 256 10.79 -10.67 2.36
C ASN A 256 9.91 -10.02 1.28
N LEU A 257 9.48 -10.85 0.33
CA LEU A 257 8.57 -10.44 -0.75
C LEU A 257 7.29 -9.81 -0.19
N SER A 258 6.75 -10.38 0.88
CA SER A 258 5.54 -9.89 1.54
C SER A 258 5.67 -8.45 2.04
N ALA A 259 6.77 -8.07 2.68
CA ALA A 259 6.94 -6.68 3.12
C ALA A 259 7.20 -5.71 1.98
N GLY A 260 7.98 -6.10 0.96
CA GLY A 260 8.19 -5.25 -0.21
C GLY A 260 6.88 -4.97 -0.96
N ILE A 261 6.13 -6.01 -1.30
CA ILE A 261 4.86 -5.89 -2.03
C ILE A 261 3.80 -5.22 -1.15
N GLY A 262 3.71 -5.59 0.13
CA GLY A 262 2.75 -4.99 1.06
C GLY A 262 2.96 -3.49 1.23
N TYR A 263 4.21 -3.05 1.35
CA TYR A 263 4.52 -1.63 1.45
C TYR A 263 4.25 -0.88 0.13
N PHE A 264 4.54 -1.49 -1.01
CA PHE A 264 4.18 -0.93 -2.31
C PHE A 264 2.66 -0.67 -2.40
N ILE A 265 1.85 -1.66 -2.04
CA ILE A 265 0.38 -1.54 -2.02
C ILE A 265 -0.08 -0.42 -1.08
N VAL A 266 0.51 -0.33 0.12
CA VAL A 266 0.16 0.74 1.07
C VAL A 266 0.41 2.11 0.42
N ILE A 267 1.63 2.38 -0.07
CA ILE A 267 1.96 3.71 -0.59
C ILE A 267 1.21 4.05 -1.88
N SER A 268 0.93 3.07 -2.75
CA SER A 268 0.19 3.33 -3.99
C SER A 268 -1.31 3.53 -3.80
N THR A 269 -1.88 3.17 -2.65
CA THR A 269 -3.35 3.19 -2.45
C THR A 269 -3.84 3.98 -1.23
N VAL A 270 -2.99 4.25 -0.23
CA VAL A 270 -3.44 4.77 1.07
C VAL A 270 -4.17 6.11 1.00
N PHE A 271 -3.81 6.99 0.06
CA PHE A 271 -4.49 8.28 -0.08
C PHE A 271 -5.56 8.29 -1.19
N LEU A 272 -5.62 7.25 -2.04
CA LEU A 272 -6.66 7.13 -3.07
C LEU A 272 -8.07 6.92 -2.47
N GLY A 273 -8.15 6.47 -1.23
CA GLY A 273 -9.41 6.41 -0.49
C GLY A 273 -9.98 7.80 -0.11
N ILE A 274 -9.15 8.85 -0.15
CA ILE A 274 -9.54 10.23 0.19
C ILE A 274 -10.18 10.91 -1.02
N ASP A 275 -9.62 10.75 -2.21
CA ASP A 275 -10.07 11.43 -3.43
C ASP A 275 -11.33 10.82 -4.07
N GLY A 276 -12.07 9.98 -3.33
CA GLY A 276 -13.46 9.68 -3.65
C GLY A 276 -13.68 8.67 -4.77
N TYR A 277 -12.82 7.67 -4.94
CA TYR A 277 -13.23 6.48 -5.69
C TYR A 277 -14.02 5.55 -4.77
N THR A 278 -15.32 5.39 -5.06
CA THR A 278 -16.31 4.46 -4.47
C THR A 278 -15.91 2.97 -4.52
N LEU A 279 -14.66 2.66 -4.83
CA LEU A 279 -14.10 1.33 -4.84
C LEU A 279 -13.56 1.01 -3.46
N LEU A 280 -14.32 0.22 -2.69
CA LEU A 280 -13.91 -0.39 -1.41
C LEU A 280 -12.50 -0.99 -1.47
N LEU A 281 -12.07 -1.42 -2.64
CA LEU A 281 -10.72 -1.87 -2.92
C LEU A 281 -9.64 -0.91 -2.40
N TYR A 282 -9.78 0.41 -2.54
CA TYR A 282 -8.77 1.38 -2.11
C TYR A 282 -8.78 1.65 -0.60
N MET A 283 -9.88 1.37 0.10
CA MET A 283 -9.88 1.32 1.57
C MET A 283 -9.30 0.00 2.08
N ILE A 284 -9.62 -1.12 1.42
CA ILE A 284 -9.25 -2.47 1.86
C ILE A 284 -7.79 -2.81 1.54
N SER A 285 -7.29 -2.39 0.37
CA SER A 285 -5.93 -2.69 -0.07
C SER A 285 -4.82 -2.21 0.85
N PRO A 286 -4.80 -0.99 1.41
CA PRO A 286 -3.74 -0.59 2.34
C PRO A 286 -3.79 -1.38 3.66
N ILE A 287 -4.97 -1.82 4.11
CA ILE A 287 -5.11 -2.73 5.27
C ILE A 287 -4.43 -4.06 4.98
N ILE A 288 -4.76 -4.67 3.84
CA ILE A 288 -4.17 -5.95 3.43
C ILE A 288 -2.66 -5.81 3.18
N GLY A 289 -2.23 -4.71 2.55
CA GLY A 289 -0.82 -4.39 2.34
C GLY A 289 -0.06 -4.33 3.67
N PHE A 290 -0.58 -3.64 4.67
CA PHE A 290 0.02 -3.59 6.00
C PHE A 290 0.06 -4.96 6.70
N CYS A 291 -1.04 -5.71 6.66
CA CYS A 291 -1.07 -7.06 7.21
C CYS A 291 -0.09 -7.99 6.50
N LEU A 292 0.07 -7.85 5.18
CA LEU A 292 1.04 -8.59 4.39
C LEU A 292 2.47 -8.26 4.82
N MET A 293 2.79 -6.99 5.11
CA MET A 293 4.11 -6.62 5.65
C MET A 293 4.45 -7.34 6.96
N ASN A 294 3.44 -7.68 7.75
CA ASN A 294 3.58 -8.35 9.04
C ASN A 294 3.49 -9.88 8.97
N PHE A 295 3.18 -10.44 7.80
CA PHE A 295 2.85 -11.85 7.64
C PHE A 295 4.02 -12.81 7.87
N GLU A 296 5.28 -12.33 7.82
CA GLU A 296 6.49 -13.16 7.79
C GLU A 296 6.47 -14.33 8.81
N ASP A 297 6.53 -15.56 8.30
CA ASP A 297 6.62 -16.79 9.10
C ASP A 297 8.09 -17.08 9.44
N THR A 298 8.65 -16.31 10.36
CA THR A 298 9.98 -16.59 10.90
C THR A 298 9.90 -17.37 12.21
N LYS A 299 10.14 -18.68 12.14
CA LYS A 299 10.18 -19.65 13.26
C LYS A 299 11.20 -19.35 14.38
N ARG A 300 11.92 -18.22 14.37
CA ARG A 300 13.07 -17.94 15.26
C ARG A 300 13.14 -16.50 15.79
N LYS A 301 12.01 -15.81 15.99
CA LYS A 301 12.01 -14.47 16.59
C LYS A 301 11.04 -14.42 17.77
N LYS A 302 11.40 -13.68 18.83
CA LYS A 302 10.48 -13.36 19.93
C LYS A 302 9.29 -12.59 19.35
N TYR A 303 8.09 -13.04 19.67
CA TYR A 303 6.86 -12.39 19.23
C TYR A 303 6.46 -11.29 20.21
N ILE A 304 5.79 -10.24 19.72
CA ILE A 304 5.32 -9.14 20.58
C ILE A 304 4.36 -9.66 21.64
N ILE A 305 3.47 -10.59 21.27
CA ILE A 305 2.51 -11.21 22.19
C ILE A 305 3.17 -11.95 23.36
N GLU A 306 4.37 -12.52 23.17
CA GLU A 306 5.11 -13.21 24.22
C GLU A 306 5.61 -12.23 25.28
N ILE A 307 6.02 -11.02 24.89
CA ILE A 307 6.46 -9.98 25.83
C ILE A 307 5.29 -9.44 26.63
N ILE A 308 4.17 -9.14 25.96
CA ILE A 308 2.95 -8.60 26.62
C ILE A 308 2.36 -9.61 27.61
N SER A 309 2.40 -10.91 27.27
CA SER A 309 1.89 -11.96 28.15
C SER A 309 2.82 -12.24 29.35
N LEU A 310 4.14 -12.09 29.20
CA LEU A 310 5.10 -12.18 30.31
C LEU A 310 4.91 -11.06 31.33
N THR A 311 4.60 -9.83 30.88
CA THR A 311 4.33 -8.70 31.79
C THR A 311 3.03 -8.82 32.59
N ARG A 312 2.13 -9.76 32.27
CA ARG A 312 0.90 -10.03 33.04
C ARG A 312 1.07 -11.05 34.17
N LYS A 313 2.26 -11.67 34.30
CA LYS A 313 2.55 -12.70 35.31
C LYS A 313 3.52 -12.23 36.41
N GLY A 314 3.84 -10.94 36.47
CA GLY A 314 4.53 -10.31 37.60
C GLY A 314 3.55 -9.43 38.37
#